data_AF-A0A3N1VHA6-F1
#
_entry.id   AF-A0A3N1VHA6-F1
#
_cell.length_a   1.000
_cell.length_b   1.000
_cell.length_c   1.000
_cell.angle_alpha   90.00
_cell.angle_beta   90.00
_cell.angle_gamma   90.00
#
_symmetry.space_group_name_H-M   'P 1'
#
loop_
_entity.id
_entity.type
_entity.pdbx_description
1 polymer ?
#
loop_
_entity_poly.entity_id
_entity_poly.type
_entity_poly.pdbx_seq_one_letter_code
_entity_poly.pdbx_strand_id
1 'polypeptide(L)'
;MTFSTYEEFWPYYVAQHSRAATRWIHLCGTLTGLALTAYGLARGRKRFLAALPVIGYGTAWPAHFLIEGNNPATFGHPAWSLRGDAQMIRMMLAGRDAELAEIAQKWLAENPCQGRAPVADSERT
;
A
#
# COMPACT_ATOMS: atom_id res chain seq x y z
N MET A 1 12.84 -4.60 -8.67
CA MET A 1 13.18 -5.75 -7.82
C MET A 1 12.30 -6.91 -8.22
N THR A 2 12.83 -8.12 -8.29
CA THR A 2 12.03 -9.34 -8.54
C THR A 2 12.05 -10.16 -7.25
N PHE A 3 10.89 -10.59 -6.77
CA PHE A 3 10.82 -11.53 -5.64
C PHE A 3 10.36 -12.89 -6.17
N SER A 4 10.84 -13.95 -5.54
CA SER A 4 10.48 -15.33 -5.93
C SER A 4 9.33 -15.86 -5.08
N THR A 5 9.18 -15.32 -3.87
CA THR A 5 8.16 -15.71 -2.91
C THR A 5 7.43 -14.50 -2.35
N TYR A 6 6.24 -14.73 -1.80
CA TYR A 6 5.49 -13.66 -1.16
C TYR A 6 6.15 -13.21 0.14
N GLU A 7 6.82 -14.13 0.83
CA GLU A 7 7.52 -13.92 2.09
C GLU A 7 8.71 -12.96 1.91
N GLU A 8 9.37 -13.00 0.75
CA GLU A 8 10.37 -12.01 0.35
C GLU A 8 9.74 -10.65 -0.02
N PHE A 9 8.60 -10.67 -0.71
CA PHE A 9 7.89 -9.45 -1.13
C PHE A 9 7.26 -8.71 0.05
N TRP A 10 6.79 -9.41 1.07
CA TRP A 10 5.98 -8.84 2.15
C TRP A 10 6.72 -7.74 2.93
N PRO A 11 7.95 -7.94 3.43
CA PRO A 11 8.70 -6.87 4.10
C PRO A 11 8.93 -5.65 3.20
N TYR A 12 9.22 -5.86 1.91
CA TYR A 12 9.31 -4.78 0.93
C TYR A 12 7.99 -4.03 0.81
N TYR A 13 6.86 -4.74 0.69
CA TYR A 13 5.54 -4.13 0.58
C TYR A 13 5.22 -3.26 1.80
N VAL A 14 5.48 -3.76 3.01
CA VAL A 14 5.26 -3.01 4.25
C VAL A 14 6.19 -1.80 4.33
N ALA A 15 7.43 -1.91 3.85
CA ALA A 15 8.35 -0.78 3.74
C ALA A 15 7.86 0.30 2.75
N GLN A 16 7.12 -0.07 1.70
CA GLN A 16 6.46 0.91 0.84
C GLN A 16 5.24 1.59 1.48
N HIS A 17 4.90 1.22 2.72
CA HIS A 17 3.87 1.84 3.56
C HIS A 17 4.44 2.12 4.97
N SER A 18 5.69 2.61 5.02
CA SER A 18 6.42 2.77 6.28
C SER A 18 5.76 3.79 7.21
N ARG A 19 5.08 4.79 6.64
CA ARG A 19 4.40 5.85 7.40
C ARG A 19 2.99 5.40 7.79
N ALA A 20 2.66 5.58 9.07
CA ALA A 20 1.33 5.23 9.60
C ALA A 20 0.20 5.91 8.82
N ALA A 21 0.38 7.17 8.42
CA ALA A 21 -0.59 7.91 7.62
C ALA A 21 -0.93 7.20 6.28
N THR A 22 0.06 6.67 5.57
CA THR A 22 -0.13 5.88 4.33
C THR A 22 -1.00 4.66 4.61
N ARG A 23 -0.68 3.89 5.66
CA ARG A 23 -1.45 2.70 6.06
C ARG A 23 -2.90 3.03 6.44
N TRP A 24 -3.11 4.11 7.20
CA TRP A 24 -4.46 4.56 7.59
C TRP A 24 -5.29 5.04 6.40
N ILE A 25 -4.69 5.70 5.41
CA ILE A 25 -5.42 6.08 4.19
C ILE A 25 -5.85 4.83 3.42
N HIS A 26 -4.98 3.83 3.29
CA HIS A 26 -5.33 2.56 2.66
C HIS A 26 -6.48 1.87 3.39
N LEU A 27 -6.40 1.77 4.72
CA LEU A 27 -7.46 1.19 5.54
C LEU A 27 -8.81 1.91 5.32
N CYS A 28 -8.83 3.23 5.48
CA CYS A 28 -10.05 4.03 5.34
C CYS A 28 -10.60 3.98 3.91
N GLY A 29 -9.74 4.07 2.90
CA GLY A 29 -10.09 3.99 1.49
C GLY A 29 -10.72 2.65 1.13
N THR A 30 -10.07 1.54 1.52
CA THR A 30 -10.57 0.19 1.27
C THR A 30 -11.88 -0.08 1.99
N LEU A 31 -12.02 0.29 3.27
CA LEU A 31 -13.28 0.14 4.01
C LEU A 31 -14.41 0.98 3.40
N THR A 32 -14.13 2.21 2.95
CA THR A 32 -15.11 3.06 2.28
C THR A 32 -15.55 2.47 0.94
N GLY A 33 -14.60 1.99 0.13
CA GLY A 33 -14.87 1.31 -1.13
C GLY A 33 -15.72 0.06 -0.94
N LEU A 34 -15.41 -0.77 0.06
CA LEU A 34 -16.18 -1.95 0.42
C LEU A 34 -17.60 -1.59 0.88
N ALA A 35 -17.75 -0.59 1.76
CA ALA A 35 -19.05 -0.16 2.27
C ALA A 35 -19.97 0.32 1.13
N LEU A 36 -19.44 1.13 0.21
CA LEU A 36 -20.23 1.60 -0.94
C LEU A 36 -20.55 0.49 -1.94
N THR A 37 -19.63 -0.47 -2.12
CA THR A 37 -19.86 -1.64 -2.97
C THR A 37 -20.98 -2.52 -2.40
N ALA A 38 -20.94 -2.80 -1.10
CA ALA A 38 -21.97 -3.55 -0.38
C ALA A 38 -23.33 -2.84 -0.42
N TYR A 39 -23.36 -1.51 -0.20
CA TYR A 39 -24.56 -0.70 -0.37
C TYR A 39 -25.13 -0.79 -1.79
N GLY A 40 -24.27 -0.73 -2.79
CA GLY A 40 -24.62 -0.90 -4.20
C GLY A 40 -25.32 -2.22 -4.50
N LEU A 41 -24.73 -3.31 -4.03
CA LEU A 41 -25.27 -4.67 -4.15
C LEU A 41 -26.64 -4.77 -3.48
N ALA A 42 -26.78 -4.28 -2.24
CA ALA A 42 -28.04 -4.30 -1.49
C ALA A 42 -29.17 -3.50 -2.18
N ARG A 43 -28.83 -2.51 -3.01
CA ARG A 43 -29.79 -1.68 -3.75
C ARG A 43 -29.94 -2.06 -5.23
N GLY A 44 -29.29 -3.14 -5.68
CA GLY A 44 -29.30 -3.56 -7.10
C GLY A 44 -28.62 -2.56 -8.06
N ARG A 45 -27.78 -1.66 -7.53
CA ARG A 45 -27.16 -0.57 -8.30
C ARG A 45 -25.74 -0.96 -8.72
N LYS A 46 -25.63 -1.67 -9.85
CA LYS A 46 -24.36 -2.21 -10.38
C LYS A 46 -23.23 -1.19 -10.53
N ARG A 47 -23.53 0.10 -10.73
CA ARG A 47 -22.51 1.18 -10.81
C ARG A 47 -21.60 1.27 -9.60
N PHE A 48 -22.08 0.87 -8.41
CA PHE A 48 -21.30 0.92 -7.18
C PHE A 48 -20.30 -0.23 -7.05
N LEU A 49 -20.33 -1.23 -7.95
CA LEU A 49 -19.26 -2.25 -8.01
C LEU A 49 -17.90 -1.64 -8.34
N ALA A 50 -17.89 -0.53 -9.08
CA ALA A 50 -16.68 0.22 -9.36
C ALA A 50 -16.19 1.05 -8.16
N ALA A 51 -16.96 1.17 -7.07
CA ALA A 51 -16.55 2.00 -5.94
C ALA A 51 -15.27 1.48 -5.27
N LEU A 52 -15.13 0.15 -5.12
CA LEU A 52 -13.94 -0.45 -4.54
C LEU A 52 -12.65 -0.10 -5.31
N PRO A 53 -12.52 -0.38 -6.62
CA PRO A 53 -11.30 -0.01 -7.35
C PRO A 53 -11.13 1.50 -7.45
N VAL A 54 -12.20 2.28 -7.67
CA VAL A 54 -12.09 3.74 -7.83
C VAL A 54 -11.60 4.41 -6.54
N ILE A 55 -12.18 4.05 -5.39
CA ILE A 55 -11.81 4.64 -4.10
C ILE A 55 -10.50 4.06 -3.60
N GLY A 56 -10.30 2.74 -3.75
CA GLY A 56 -9.04 2.08 -3.37
C GLY A 56 -7.84 2.73 -4.07
N TYR A 57 -7.81 2.73 -5.40
CA TYR A 57 -6.71 3.34 -6.14
C TYR A 57 -6.68 4.87 -6.01
N GLY A 58 -7.84 5.51 -6.04
CA GLY A 58 -7.95 6.97 -5.96
C GLY A 58 -7.45 7.56 -4.64
N THR A 59 -7.46 6.79 -3.55
CA THR A 59 -6.92 7.21 -2.24
C THR A 59 -5.50 6.69 -1.99
N ALA A 60 -5.19 5.47 -2.43
CA ALA A 60 -3.86 4.87 -2.26
C ALA A 60 -2.77 5.64 -3.02
N TRP A 61 -3.00 6.01 -4.28
CA TRP A 61 -1.97 6.68 -5.09
C TRP A 61 -1.53 8.04 -4.53
N PRO A 62 -2.45 8.97 -4.15
CA PRO A 62 -2.03 10.19 -3.48
C PRO A 62 -1.27 9.96 -2.18
N ALA A 63 -1.61 8.93 -1.40
CA ALA A 63 -0.87 8.60 -0.18
C ALA A 63 0.59 8.21 -0.50
N HIS A 64 0.80 7.36 -1.51
CA HIS A 64 2.14 6.99 -1.96
C HIS A 64 2.94 8.20 -2.46
N PHE A 65 2.36 9.04 -3.32
CA PHE A 65 3.10 10.14 -3.93
C PHE A 65 3.34 11.33 -2.99
N LEU A 66 2.39 11.67 -2.12
CA LEU A 66 2.44 12.88 -1.30
C LEU A 66 2.93 12.63 0.12
N ILE A 67 2.67 11.45 0.68
CA ILE A 67 3.00 11.14 2.09
C ILE A 67 4.23 10.25 2.14
N GLU A 68 4.19 9.13 1.42
CA GLU A 68 5.30 8.17 1.44
C GLU A 68 6.48 8.64 0.59
N GLY A 69 6.22 9.31 -0.54
CA GLY A 69 7.24 9.76 -1.49
C GLY A 69 7.79 8.63 -2.36
N ASN A 70 7.01 7.58 -2.60
CA ASN A 70 7.40 6.40 -3.37
C ASN A 70 6.39 6.05 -4.46
N ASN A 71 6.73 5.03 -5.27
CA ASN A 71 5.81 4.44 -6.22
C ASN A 71 5.05 3.27 -5.56
N PRO A 72 3.74 3.12 -5.83
CA PRO A 72 2.97 1.97 -5.38
C PRO A 72 3.62 0.64 -5.82
N ALA A 73 3.75 -0.29 -4.88
CA ALA A 73 4.27 -1.64 -5.16
C ALA A 73 3.47 -2.38 -6.26
N THR A 74 2.19 -2.00 -6.42
CA THR A 74 1.27 -2.54 -7.43
C THR A 74 1.79 -2.40 -8.86
N PHE A 75 2.63 -1.39 -9.15
CA PHE A 75 3.21 -1.24 -10.49
C PHE A 75 4.23 -2.33 -10.84
N GLY A 76 4.86 -2.96 -9.85
CA GLY A 76 5.76 -4.09 -10.08
C GLY A 76 5.11 -5.45 -9.85
N HIS A 77 4.25 -5.58 -8.84
CA HIS A 77 3.69 -6.87 -8.40
C HIS A 77 2.20 -6.71 -8.05
N PRO A 78 1.29 -6.60 -9.04
CA PRO A 78 -0.11 -6.22 -8.78
C PRO A 78 -0.84 -7.23 -7.89
N ALA A 79 -0.72 -8.53 -8.18
CA ALA A 79 -1.39 -9.59 -7.42
C ALA A 79 -0.87 -9.68 -5.97
N TRP A 80 0.43 -9.56 -5.77
CA TRP A 80 1.01 -9.56 -4.43
C TRP A 80 0.73 -8.28 -3.67
N SER A 81 0.62 -7.14 -4.34
CA SER A 81 0.25 -5.88 -3.70
C SER A 81 -1.19 -5.91 -3.21
N LEU A 82 -2.11 -6.52 -3.96
CA LEU A 82 -3.49 -6.74 -3.49
C LEU A 82 -3.52 -7.67 -2.26
N ARG A 83 -2.75 -8.76 -2.27
CA ARG A 83 -2.59 -9.64 -1.10
C ARG A 83 -1.97 -8.89 0.09
N GLY A 84 -0.96 -8.06 -0.17
CA GLY A 84 -0.30 -7.20 0.80
C GLY A 84 -1.27 -6.23 1.46
N ASP A 85 -2.13 -5.58 0.69
CA ASP A 85 -3.11 -4.62 1.21
C ASP A 85 -4.10 -5.31 2.14
N ALA A 86 -4.62 -6.46 1.73
CA ALA A 86 -5.49 -7.29 2.57
C ALA A 86 -4.79 -7.75 3.87
N GLN A 87 -3.51 -8.16 3.80
CA GLN A 87 -2.75 -8.58 4.98
C GLN A 87 -2.46 -7.41 5.92
N MET A 88 -2.03 -6.27 5.38
CA MET A 88 -1.75 -5.04 6.13
C MET A 88 -3.00 -4.56 6.86
N ILE A 89 -4.13 -4.43 6.15
CA ILE A 89 -5.41 -4.04 6.72
C ILE A 89 -5.85 -4.99 7.83
N ARG A 90 -5.73 -6.31 7.63
CA ARG A 90 -6.05 -7.30 8.65
C ARG A 90 -5.20 -7.14 9.91
N MET A 91 -3.90 -6.85 9.76
CA MET A 91 -3.01 -6.60 10.89
C MET A 91 -3.37 -5.30 11.61
N MET A 92 -3.68 -4.22 10.88
CA MET A 92 -4.13 -2.96 11.48
C MET A 92 -5.42 -3.13 12.29
N LEU A 93 -6.41 -3.84 11.73
CA LEU A 93 -7.66 -4.15 12.43
C LEU A 93 -7.46 -5.03 13.67
N ALA A 94 -6.41 -5.85 13.69
CA ALA A 94 -6.01 -6.64 14.84
C ALA A 94 -5.15 -5.87 15.87
N GLY A 95 -4.95 -4.56 15.69
CA GLY A 95 -4.13 -3.72 16.58
C GLY A 95 -2.63 -3.92 16.42
N ARG A 96 -2.17 -4.54 15.33
CA ARG A 96 -0.76 -4.90 15.08
C ARG A 96 -0.03 -3.88 14.17
N ASP A 97 -0.39 -2.61 14.27
CA ASP A 97 0.23 -1.55 13.46
C ASP A 97 1.71 -1.31 13.84
N ALA A 98 2.05 -1.50 15.12
CA ALA A 98 3.44 -1.40 15.59
C ALA A 98 4.34 -2.45 14.93
N GLU A 99 3.85 -3.68 14.75
CA GLU A 99 4.60 -4.75 14.08
C GLU A 99 4.83 -4.43 12.59
N LEU A 100 3.85 -3.81 11.92
CA LEU A 100 4.03 -3.33 10.55
C LEU A 100 5.14 -2.26 10.49
N ALA A 101 5.18 -1.35 11.46
CA ALA A 101 6.23 -0.34 11.54
C ALA A 101 7.61 -1.00 11.74
N GLU A 102 7.73 -1.99 12.64
CA GLU A 102 8.99 -2.72 12.85
C GLU A 102 9.46 -3.45 11.58
N ILE A 103 8.57 -4.14 10.87
CA ILE A 103 8.88 -4.82 9.60
C ILE A 103 9.38 -3.81 8.57
N ALA A 104 8.70 -2.66 8.42
CA ALA A 104 9.11 -1.60 7.50
C ALA A 104 10.50 -1.07 7.84
N GLN A 105 10.74 -0.70 9.11
CA GLN A 105 12.02 -0.13 9.53
C GLN A 105 13.17 -1.12 9.36
N LYS A 106 12.95 -2.39 9.69
CA LYS A 106 13.95 -3.44 9.48
C LYS A 106 14.33 -3.56 8.01
N TRP A 107 13.35 -3.64 7.12
CA TRP A 107 13.62 -3.77 5.69
C TRP A 107 14.34 -2.54 5.12
N LEU A 108 13.95 -1.32 5.55
CA LEU A 108 14.61 -0.07 5.14
C LEU A 108 16.06 0.00 5.63
N ALA A 109 16.35 -0.46 6.86
CA ALA A 109 17.69 -0.51 7.41
C ALA A 109 18.60 -1.50 6.65
N GLU A 110 18.03 -2.63 6.22
CA GLU A 110 18.72 -3.64 5.40
C GLU A 110 18.90 -3.19 3.93
N ASN A 111 18.09 -2.22 3.46
CA ASN A 111 18.05 -1.77 2.05
C ASN A 111 18.16 -0.22 1.93
N PRO A 112 19.25 0.40 2.38
CA PRO A 112 19.36 1.86 2.50
C PRO A 112 19.25 2.61 1.16
N CYS A 113 19.69 1.99 0.06
CA CYS A 113 19.60 2.57 -1.28
C CYS A 113 18.17 2.56 -1.86
N GLN A 114 17.23 1.83 -1.25
CA GLN A 114 15.83 1.74 -1.71
C GLN A 114 14.87 2.61 -0.89
N GLY A 115 15.32 3.12 0.27
CA GLY A 115 14.55 4.05 1.10
C GLY A 115 14.66 5.52 0.70
N ARG A 116 15.46 5.85 -0.32
CA ARG A 116 15.67 7.23 -0.80
C ARG A 116 15.25 7.29 -2.27
N ALA A 117 14.32 8.20 -2.59
CA ALA A 117 14.09 8.57 -3.99
C ALA A 117 15.46 8.93 -4.62
N PRO A 118 15.72 8.54 -5.89
CA PRO A 118 17.00 8.85 -6.51
C PRO A 118 17.18 10.36 -6.50
N VAL A 119 18.20 10.85 -5.77
CA VAL A 119 18.73 12.19 -6.01
C VAL A 119 19.31 12.12 -7.41
N ALA A 120 18.77 12.93 -8.32
CA ALA A 120 19.34 13.05 -9.65
C ALA A 120 20.80 13.50 -9.48
N ASP A 121 21.75 12.64 -9.86
CA ASP A 121 23.15 13.02 -10.03
C ASP A 121 23.23 13.99 -11.22
N SER A 122 22.92 15.26 -10.97
CA SER A 122 23.26 16.36 -11.85
C SER A 122 24.60 16.92 -11.40
N GLU A 123 25.69 16.19 -11.61
CA GLU A 123 27.06 16.73 -11.63
C GLU A 123 28.08 15.63 -11.99
N ARG A 124 28.16 15.33 -13.28
CA ARG A 124 29.40 14.85 -13.90
C ARG A 124 29.47 15.36 -15.34
N THR A 125 29.95 16.59 -15.48
CA THR A 125 30.50 17.16 -16.72
C THR A 125 31.82 17.83 -16.38
#